data_AF-A0A6I1G1D8-F1
#
_entry.id   AF-A0A6I1G1D8-F1
#
_cell.length_a   1.000
_cell.length_b   1.000
_cell.length_c   1.000
_cell.angle_alpha   90.00
_cell.angle_beta   90.00
_cell.angle_gamma   90.00
#
_symmetry.space_group_name_H-M   'P 1'
#
loop_
_entity.id
_entity.type
_entity.pdbx_description
1 polymer ?
#
loop_
_entity_poly.entity_id
_entity_poly.type
_entity_poly.pdbx_seq_one_letter_code
_entity_poly.pdbx_strand_id
1 'polypeptide(L)'
;MAIVTGRGVVEVWMEVIALLTEAADLGVAQVGRRPQHHSLALGAELVVGKAVALLEERDRARLDEVALPAAAAEWSVPELIVQAEKLLATISFDRLPARASGVVIDLGDLVGETRHG
;
A
#
# COMPACT_ATOMS: atom_id res chain seq x y z
N MET A 1 -22.47 -20.41 -15.90
CA MET A 1 -22.35 -18.93 -15.94
C MET A 1 -21.75 -18.50 -14.62
N ALA A 2 -20.43 -18.36 -14.55
CA ALA A 2 -19.74 -17.99 -13.32
C ALA A 2 -19.69 -16.48 -13.23
N ILE A 3 -20.27 -15.92 -12.17
CA ILE A 3 -20.06 -14.52 -11.80
C ILE A 3 -18.62 -14.45 -11.28
N VAL A 4 -17.68 -14.03 -12.13
CA VAL A 4 -16.33 -13.67 -11.70
C VAL A 4 -16.41 -12.24 -11.17
N THR A 5 -16.78 -12.07 -9.90
CA THR A 5 -16.43 -10.83 -9.18
C THR A 5 -15.01 -10.98 -8.65
N GLY A 6 -14.03 -10.94 -9.54
CA GLY A 6 -12.61 -11.01 -9.18
C GLY A 6 -11.94 -9.69 -9.53
N ARG A 7 -11.58 -8.89 -8.52
CA ARG A 7 -10.72 -7.72 -8.74
C ARG A 7 -9.46 -8.16 -9.48
N GLY A 8 -9.06 -7.39 -10.48
CA GLY A 8 -7.83 -7.65 -11.25
C GLY A 8 -6.60 -7.48 -10.35
N VAL A 9 -5.53 -8.23 -10.64
CA VAL A 9 -4.25 -8.11 -9.89
C VAL A 9 -3.74 -6.66 -9.88
N VAL A 10 -3.86 -5.97 -11.02
CA VAL A 10 -3.47 -4.56 -11.16
C VAL A 10 -4.33 -3.65 -10.28
N GLU A 11 -5.64 -3.90 -10.17
CA GLU A 11 -6.52 -3.12 -9.30
C GLU A 11 -6.13 -3.26 -7.84
N VAL A 12 -5.86 -4.48 -7.39
CA VAL A 12 -5.41 -4.74 -6.02
C VAL A 12 -4.03 -4.11 -5.78
N TRP A 13 -3.13 -4.18 -6.75
CA TRP A 13 -1.81 -3.53 -6.66
C TRP A 13 -1.91 -2.00 -6.55
N MET A 14 -2.78 -1.38 -7.33
CA MET A 14 -3.03 0.07 -7.27
C MET A 14 -3.67 0.48 -5.93
N GLU A 15 -4.56 -0.33 -5.37
CA GLU A 15 -5.17 -0.10 -4.05
C GLU A 15 -4.14 -0.25 -2.91
N VAL A 16 -3.19 -1.20 -3.02
CA VAL A 16 -2.03 -1.28 -2.12
C VAL A 16 -1.19 -0.01 -2.17
N ILE A 17 -0.89 0.50 -3.38
CA ILE A 17 -0.16 1.75 -3.56
C ILE A 17 -0.91 2.93 -2.94
N ALA A 18 -2.22 3.03 -3.17
CA ALA A 18 -3.05 4.09 -2.63
C ALA A 18 -3.07 4.08 -1.09
N LEU A 19 -3.20 2.91 -0.46
CA LEU A 19 -3.16 2.77 1.00
C LEU A 19 -1.82 3.21 1.60
N LEU A 20 -0.71 2.86 0.96
CA LEU A 20 0.62 3.24 1.42
C LEU A 20 0.92 4.74 1.17
N THR A 21 0.37 5.30 0.10
CA THR A 21 0.45 6.75 -0.17
C THR A 21 -0.29 7.53 0.90
N GLU A 22 -1.51 7.12 1.25
CA GLU A 22 -2.27 7.73 2.35
C GLU A 22 -1.52 7.59 3.69
N ALA A 23 -0.87 6.45 3.94
CA ALA A 23 -0.05 6.25 5.15
C ALA A 23 1.13 7.24 5.21
N ALA A 24 1.80 7.48 4.07
CA ALA A 24 2.88 8.45 3.97
C ALA A 24 2.37 9.88 4.23
N ASP A 25 1.31 10.29 3.53
CA ASP A 25 0.72 11.63 3.65
C ASP A 25 0.23 11.91 5.07
N LEU A 26 -0.48 10.95 5.68
CA LEU A 26 -0.99 11.08 7.03
C LEU A 26 0.14 11.21 8.06
N GLY A 27 1.22 10.43 7.92
CA GLY A 27 2.35 10.52 8.84
C GLY A 27 3.12 11.82 8.70
N VAL A 28 3.28 12.35 7.49
CA VAL A 28 3.83 13.69 7.23
C VAL A 28 2.96 14.78 7.88
N ALA A 29 1.64 14.71 7.72
CA ALA A 29 0.70 15.65 8.34
C ALA A 29 0.72 15.60 9.88
N GLN A 30 1.11 14.47 10.47
CA GLN A 30 1.11 14.23 11.92
C GLN A 30 2.48 14.35 12.59
N VAL A 31 3.57 14.68 11.87
CA VAL A 31 4.95 14.67 12.40
C VAL A 31 5.09 15.40 13.74
N GLY A 32 4.47 16.58 13.89
CA GLY A 32 4.55 17.36 15.13
C GLY A 32 3.81 16.77 16.33
N ARG A 33 2.90 15.79 16.11
CA ARG A 33 2.06 15.18 17.16
C ARG A 33 2.42 13.72 17.44
N ARG A 34 2.91 13.00 16.43
CA ARG A 34 3.23 11.57 16.50
C ARG A 34 4.53 11.28 15.75
N PRO A 35 5.69 11.68 16.31
CA PRO A 35 6.99 11.49 15.65
C PRO A 35 7.29 10.01 15.36
N GLN A 36 6.75 9.07 16.14
CA GLN A 36 6.87 7.64 15.89
C GLN A 36 6.22 7.18 14.56
N HIS A 37 5.19 7.88 14.06
CA HIS A 37 4.58 7.57 12.77
C HIS A 37 5.38 8.13 11.59
N HIS A 38 6.33 9.05 11.83
CA HIS A 38 7.11 9.65 10.76
C HIS A 38 8.02 8.63 10.08
N SER A 39 8.70 7.78 10.86
CA SER A 39 9.56 6.72 10.30
C SER A 39 8.75 5.73 9.45
N LEU A 40 7.56 5.34 9.93
CA LEU A 40 6.65 4.47 9.19
C LEU A 40 6.17 5.11 7.89
N ALA A 41 5.88 6.41 7.90
CA ALA A 41 5.48 7.14 6.70
C ALA A 41 6.59 7.24 5.67
N LEU A 42 7.84 7.47 6.09
CA LEU A 42 8.99 7.42 5.19
C LEU A 42 9.18 6.01 4.61
N GLY A 43 9.01 4.98 5.43
CA GLY A 43 9.02 3.59 4.96
C GLY A 43 7.94 3.33 3.92
N ALA A 44 6.70 3.79 4.17
CA ALA A 44 5.60 3.68 3.22
C ALA A 44 5.89 4.39 1.90
N GLU A 45 6.44 5.61 1.92
CA GLU A 45 6.82 6.38 0.73
C GLU A 45 7.87 5.63 -0.12
N LEU A 46 8.87 5.02 0.52
CA LEU A 46 9.88 4.21 -0.18
C LEU A 46 9.27 2.97 -0.86
N VAL A 47 8.33 2.29 -0.19
CA VAL A 47 7.62 1.14 -0.75
C VAL A 47 6.73 1.58 -1.93
N VAL A 48 6.02 2.71 -1.79
CA VAL A 48 5.21 3.31 -2.88
C VAL A 48 6.07 3.56 -4.11
N GLY A 49 7.21 4.23 -3.97
CA GLY A 49 8.09 4.53 -5.10
C GLY A 49 8.53 3.28 -5.86
N LYS A 50 8.88 2.22 -5.13
CA LYS A 50 9.22 0.91 -5.72
C LYS A 50 8.02 0.26 -6.41
N ALA A 51 6.84 0.30 -5.79
CA ALA A 51 5.63 -0.33 -6.31
C ALA A 51 5.09 0.38 -7.57
N VAL A 52 5.13 1.72 -7.60
CA VAL A 52 4.74 2.55 -8.74
C VAL A 52 5.66 2.33 -9.94
N ALA A 53 6.95 2.11 -9.70
CA ALA A 53 7.93 1.82 -10.76
C ALA A 53 7.65 0.50 -11.49
N LEU A 54 6.82 -0.39 -10.92
CA LEU A 54 6.41 -1.66 -11.54
C LEU A 54 5.12 -1.54 -12.35
N LEU A 55 4.43 -0.40 -12.33
CA LEU A 55 3.23 -0.16 -13.12
C LEU A 55 3.57 0.31 -14.55
N GLU A 56 2.72 -0.10 -15.49
CA GLU A 56 2.68 0.50 -16.82
C GLU A 56 2.19 1.95 -16.75
N GLU A 57 2.57 2.77 -17.72
CA GLU A 57 2.23 4.20 -17.74
C GLU A 57 0.73 4.47 -17.63
N ARG A 58 -0.09 3.67 -18.33
CA ARG A 58 -1.56 3.78 -18.30
C ARG A 58 -2.16 3.52 -16.93
N ASP A 59 -1.57 2.63 -16.15
CA ASP A 59 -2.07 2.26 -14.82
C ASP A 59 -1.55 3.25 -13.78
N ARG A 60 -0.31 3.73 -13.96
CA ARG A 60 0.25 4.81 -13.14
C ARG A 60 -0.58 6.09 -13.23
N ALA A 61 -1.01 6.47 -14.43
CA ALA A 61 -1.86 7.65 -14.64
C ALA A 61 -3.24 7.56 -13.95
N ARG A 62 -3.66 6.35 -13.56
CA ARG A 62 -4.96 6.09 -12.91
C ARG A 62 -4.86 5.96 -11.39
N LEU A 63 -3.66 6.07 -10.80
CA LEU A 63 -3.50 5.94 -9.35
C LEU A 63 -4.32 6.95 -8.57
N ASP A 64 -4.43 8.19 -9.06
CA ASP A 64 -5.23 9.25 -8.43
C ASP A 64 -6.75 8.98 -8.49
N GLU A 65 -7.19 8.03 -9.32
CA GLU A 65 -8.58 7.62 -9.46
C GLU A 65 -8.97 6.50 -8.47
N VAL A 66 -7.99 5.92 -7.77
CA VAL A 66 -8.21 4.79 -6.86
C VAL A 66 -8.88 5.28 -5.59
N ALA A 67 -10.18 5.01 -5.47
CA ALA A 67 -10.93 5.30 -4.27
C ALA A 67 -10.59 4.31 -3.15
N LEU A 68 -10.09 4.84 -2.03
CA LEU A 68 -9.95 4.07 -0.80
C LEU A 68 -11.32 3.82 -0.16
N PRO A 69 -11.48 2.72 0.61
CA PRO A 69 -12.70 2.50 1.37
C PRO A 69 -12.93 3.65 2.36
N ALA A 70 -14.19 4.04 2.58
CA ALA A 70 -14.53 5.15 3.47
C ALA A 70 -13.95 4.99 4.89
N ALA A 71 -13.77 3.75 5.36
CA ALA A 71 -13.15 3.44 6.64
C ALA A 71 -11.67 3.87 6.73
N ALA A 72 -10.97 4.01 5.60
CA ALA A 72 -9.57 4.44 5.56
C ALA A 72 -9.35 5.85 6.15
N ALA A 73 -10.37 6.71 6.08
CA ALA A 73 -10.31 8.05 6.66
C ALA A 73 -10.14 8.06 8.20
N GLU A 74 -10.50 6.96 8.87
CA GLU A 74 -10.37 6.82 10.32
C GLU A 74 -9.13 6.01 10.72
N TRP A 75 -8.44 5.40 9.77
CA TRP A 75 -7.28 4.55 10.02
C TRP A 75 -6.04 5.37 10.36
N SER A 76 -5.24 4.85 11.28
CA SER A 76 -3.91 5.32 11.58
C SER A 76 -2.88 4.84 10.53
N VAL A 77 -1.70 5.45 10.52
CA VAL A 77 -0.57 5.05 9.66
C VAL A 77 -0.27 3.54 9.78
N PRO A 78 -0.12 2.96 10.99
CA PRO A 78 0.01 1.50 11.15
C PRO A 78 -1.13 0.69 10.53
N GLU A 79 -2.38 1.13 10.69
CA GLU A 79 -3.54 0.42 10.17
C GLU A 79 -3.57 0.43 8.65
N LEU A 80 -3.26 1.56 8.00
CA LEU A 80 -3.16 1.66 6.55
C LEU A 80 -2.11 0.69 5.98
N ILE A 81 -0.93 0.63 6.60
CA ILE A 81 0.16 -0.29 6.23
C ILE A 81 -0.27 -1.75 6.38
N VAL A 82 -0.91 -2.10 7.50
CA VAL A 82 -1.40 -3.47 7.76
C VAL A 82 -2.51 -3.85 6.78
N GLN A 83 -3.39 -2.92 6.39
CA GLN A 83 -4.42 -3.20 5.40
C GLN A 83 -3.83 -3.38 4.00
N ALA A 84 -2.78 -2.64 3.64
CA ALA A 84 -2.06 -2.84 2.38
C ALA A 84 -1.46 -4.26 2.30
N GLU A 85 -0.86 -4.78 3.37
CA GLU A 85 -0.34 -6.15 3.42
C GLU A 85 -1.44 -7.21 3.30
N LYS A 86 -2.53 -7.06 4.06
CA LYS A 86 -3.69 -7.95 3.96
C LYS A 86 -4.27 -8.00 2.56
N LEU A 87 -4.34 -6.85 1.90
CA LEU A 87 -4.86 -6.74 0.55
C LEU A 87 -3.92 -7.43 -0.44
N LEU A 88 -2.61 -7.21 -0.34
CA LEU A 88 -1.61 -7.88 -1.17
C LEU A 88 -1.63 -9.39 -0.99
N ALA A 89 -1.84 -9.88 0.25
CA ALA A 89 -1.95 -11.29 0.57
C ALA A 89 -3.17 -12.00 -0.06
N THR A 90 -4.14 -11.25 -0.60
CA THR A 90 -5.25 -11.83 -1.37
C THR A 90 -4.85 -12.25 -2.79
N ILE A 91 -3.68 -11.79 -3.27
CA ILE A 91 -3.16 -12.12 -4.58
C ILE A 91 -2.14 -13.26 -4.46
N SER A 92 -2.23 -14.23 -5.36
CA SER A 92 -1.20 -15.25 -5.48
C SER A 92 0.11 -14.66 -6.00
N PHE A 93 1.23 -14.99 -5.36
CA PHE A 93 2.54 -14.38 -5.65
C PHE A 93 3.00 -14.56 -7.10
N ASP A 94 2.65 -15.67 -7.75
CA ASP A 94 2.93 -15.98 -9.16
C ASP A 94 2.24 -15.02 -10.14
N ARG A 95 1.23 -14.27 -9.67
CA ARG A 95 0.51 -13.29 -10.47
C ARG A 95 1.06 -11.87 -10.33
N LEU A 96 1.96 -11.63 -9.38
CA LEU A 96 2.53 -10.30 -9.15
C LEU A 96 3.49 -9.91 -10.29
N PRO A 97 3.72 -8.61 -10.49
CA PRO A 97 4.72 -8.13 -11.44
C PRO A 97 6.10 -8.75 -11.17
N ALA A 98 6.88 -8.97 -12.23
CA ALA A 98 8.28 -9.36 -12.07
C ALA A 98 8.99 -8.31 -11.21
N ARG A 99 9.79 -8.76 -10.22
CA ARG A 99 10.48 -7.92 -9.21
C ARG A 99 9.58 -7.34 -8.10
N ALA A 100 8.30 -7.69 -8.06
CA ALA A 100 7.42 -7.35 -6.93
C ALA A 100 7.88 -7.96 -5.60
N SER A 101 8.75 -8.98 -5.62
CA SER A 101 9.33 -9.60 -4.42
C SER A 101 9.98 -8.59 -3.48
N GLY A 102 10.65 -7.56 -4.02
CA GLY A 102 11.25 -6.51 -3.19
C GLY A 102 10.19 -5.72 -2.43
N VAL A 103 9.14 -5.29 -3.13
CA VAL A 103 8.00 -4.57 -2.53
C VAL A 103 7.29 -5.42 -1.47
N VAL A 104 7.10 -6.71 -1.73
CA VAL A 104 6.47 -7.64 -0.77
C VAL A 104 7.31 -7.77 0.51
N ILE A 105 8.63 -7.91 0.36
CA ILE A 105 9.56 -8.00 1.50
C ILE A 105 9.56 -6.69 2.28
N ASP A 106 9.76 -5.56 1.62
CA ASP A 106 9.81 -4.25 2.26
C ASP A 106 8.49 -3.92 2.98
N LEU A 107 7.34 -4.30 2.41
CA LEU A 107 6.03 -4.15 3.05
C LEU A 107 5.90 -5.06 4.28
N GLY A 108 6.40 -6.29 4.21
CA GLY A 108 6.43 -7.21 5.35
C GLY A 108 7.28 -6.68 6.50
N ASP A 109 8.45 -6.12 6.20
CA ASP A 109 9.33 -5.48 7.18
C ASP A 109 8.64 -4.27 7.82
N LEU A 110 8.00 -3.41 7.00
CA LEU A 110 7.25 -2.25 7.47
C LEU A 110 6.09 -2.65 8.39
N VAL A 111 5.33 -3.70 8.06
CA VAL A 111 4.32 -4.27 8.96
C VAL A 111 4.96 -4.77 10.25
N GLY A 112 6.13 -5.40 10.18
CA GLY A 112 6.91 -5.78 11.35
C GLY A 112 7.19 -4.60 12.29
N GLU A 113 7.60 -3.46 11.73
CA GLU A 113 7.85 -2.24 12.49
C GLU A 113 6.56 -1.70 13.15
N THR A 114 5.41 -1.75 12.46
CA THR A 114 4.13 -1.30 13.06
C THR A 114 3.71 -2.03 14.34
N ARG A 115 4.23 -3.25 14.55
CA ARG A 115 3.87 -4.10 15.70
C ARG A 115 4.86 -3.99 16.86
N HIS A 116 6.05 -3.42 16.62
CA HIS A 116 7.16 -3.43 17.58
C HIS A 116 7.77 -2.05 17.86
N GLY A 117 7.40 -1.02 17.10
CA GLY A 117 7.78 0.38 17.33
C GLY A 117 6.75 1.15 18.15
#